data_AF-A0A5B1R775-F1
#
_entry.id   AF-A0A5B1R775-F1
#
_cell.length_a   1.000
_cell.length_b   1.000
_cell.length_c   1.000
_cell.angle_alpha   90.00
_cell.angle_beta   90.00
_cell.angle_gamma   90.00
#
_symmetry.space_group_name_H-M   'P 1'
#
loop_
_entity.id
_entity.type
_entity.pdbx_description
1 polymer ?
#
loop_
_entity_poly.entity_id
_entity_poly.type
_entity_poly.pdbx_seq_one_letter_code
_entity_poly.pdbx_strand_id
1 'polypeptide(L)'
;MPSPSVLSPTGERRTLPPELVLEILALALGQLCYDTVVVPDRVPDLDFLIAMLHVSYAFRRCAIKLLCVIYRDSPVFDNQRECLIHNPKPSVTVFRRLSKLAHTAPEMFHEECTLELLENPVFRWPRSSVTHLSMHYLINVARANLVLLRSRDDLVDNVFTEEDLRVALKHYGDIPEGVRVQLTGTLLEEFVGRCNVWMRLRLIKAMFLHFRTICNVLAFTRPFWERIADDLNFVSERFHSAAKVAFSEFDEITDGLRYTPPFITEAELKVTGFFEGMVLANSITEAEDRYFHIKEGVSRFICALLSVQEREKYWHMTTPPV
;
A
#
# COMPACT_ATOMS: atom_id res chain seq x y z
N MET A 1 35.92 -20.92 5.50
CA MET A 1 35.11 -20.89 6.76
C MET A 1 33.78 -21.58 6.48
N PRO A 2 33.24 -22.42 7.37
CA PRO A 2 32.20 -23.37 6.98
C PRO A 2 30.84 -22.69 6.85
N SER A 3 30.29 -22.70 5.64
CA SER A 3 28.92 -22.26 5.35
C SER A 3 27.89 -23.26 5.91
N PRO A 4 26.61 -22.85 6.08
CA PRO A 4 25.59 -23.70 6.69
C PRO A 4 25.36 -24.95 5.83
N SER A 5 25.55 -26.14 6.41
CA SER A 5 25.49 -27.40 5.66
C SER A 5 24.10 -28.03 5.74
N VAL A 6 23.48 -28.28 4.60
CA VAL A 6 22.28 -29.12 4.46
C VAL A 6 22.74 -30.55 4.17
N LEU A 7 22.21 -31.53 4.89
CA LEU A 7 22.43 -32.94 4.61
C LEU A 7 21.64 -33.33 3.36
N SER A 8 22.33 -33.70 2.29
CA SER A 8 21.68 -34.35 1.16
C SER A 8 21.14 -35.73 1.57
N PRO A 9 20.17 -36.30 0.84
CA PRO A 9 19.77 -37.70 1.02
C PRO A 9 20.91 -38.70 0.81
N THR A 10 22.05 -38.26 0.26
CA THR A 10 23.28 -39.04 0.07
C THR A 10 24.33 -38.85 1.18
N GLY A 11 24.06 -38.04 2.22
CA GLY A 11 24.98 -37.82 3.34
C GLY A 11 26.11 -36.81 3.09
N GLU A 12 26.08 -36.09 1.97
CA GLU A 12 27.03 -35.02 1.67
C GLU A 12 26.60 -33.72 2.35
N ARG A 13 27.52 -33.07 3.08
CA ARG A 13 27.31 -31.72 3.62
C ARG A 13 27.43 -30.70 2.49
N ARG A 14 26.29 -30.23 1.96
CA ARG A 14 26.28 -29.12 1.00
C ARG A 14 26.15 -27.81 1.74
N THR A 15 27.18 -26.99 1.63
CA THR A 15 27.18 -25.61 2.15
C THR A 15 26.24 -24.74 1.33
N LEU A 16 25.23 -24.13 1.95
CA LEU A 16 24.39 -23.13 1.31
C LEU A 16 25.26 -21.93 0.88
N PRO A 17 25.17 -21.47 -0.38
CA PRO A 17 25.78 -20.22 -0.82
C PRO A 17 25.38 -19.05 0.10
N PRO A 18 26.32 -18.17 0.50
CA PRO A 18 26.03 -17.01 1.34
C PRO A 18 24.93 -16.08 0.78
N GLU A 19 24.82 -16.01 -0.55
CA GLU A 19 23.84 -15.21 -1.27
C GLU A 19 22.42 -15.74 -1.02
N LEU A 20 22.24 -17.06 -1.07
CA LEU A 20 20.95 -17.70 -0.75
C LEU A 20 20.59 -17.55 0.74
N VAL A 21 21.59 -17.51 1.63
CA VAL A 21 21.33 -17.23 3.05
C VAL A 21 20.80 -15.81 3.23
N LEU A 22 21.37 -14.84 2.52
CA LEU A 22 20.92 -13.45 2.58
C LEU A 22 19.50 -13.30 2.04
N GLU A 23 19.19 -13.93 0.92
CA GLU A 23 17.87 -13.90 0.28
C GLU A 23 16.78 -14.52 1.15
N ILE A 24 17.01 -15.72 1.69
CA ILE A 24 16.06 -16.41 2.59
C ILE A 24 15.77 -15.55 3.82
N LEU A 25 16.81 -14.97 4.42
CA LEU A 25 16.66 -14.11 5.58
C LEU A 25 15.94 -12.81 5.24
N ALA A 26 16.22 -12.23 4.07
CA ALA A 26 15.55 -11.03 3.59
C ALA A 26 14.04 -11.28 3.39
N LEU A 27 13.66 -12.40 2.78
CA LEU A 27 12.25 -12.80 2.63
C LEU A 27 11.54 -12.98 3.98
N ALA A 28 12.16 -13.70 4.92
CA ALA A 28 11.58 -13.92 6.24
C ALA A 28 11.41 -12.62 7.03
N LEU A 29 12.42 -11.74 7.00
CA LEU A 29 12.37 -10.44 7.63
C LEU A 29 11.39 -9.48 6.93
N GLY A 30 11.28 -9.56 5.61
CA GLY A 30 10.32 -8.79 4.83
C GLY A 30 8.88 -9.17 5.18
N GLN A 31 8.59 -10.47 5.30
CA GLN A 31 7.29 -10.95 5.77
C GLN A 31 6.99 -10.45 7.19
N LEU A 32 7.98 -10.47 8.10
CA LEU A 32 7.82 -9.91 9.43
C LEU A 32 7.50 -8.41 9.38
N CYS A 33 8.20 -7.64 8.54
CA CYS A 33 7.94 -6.20 8.37
C CYS A 33 6.51 -5.97 7.84
N TYR A 34 6.11 -6.71 6.82
CA TYR A 34 4.76 -6.67 6.27
C TYR A 34 3.70 -7.00 7.32
N ASP A 35 3.85 -8.13 8.03
CA ASP A 35 2.89 -8.55 9.06
C ASP A 35 2.80 -7.52 10.20
N THR A 36 3.92 -6.92 10.59
CA THR A 36 3.96 -5.92 11.66
C THR A 36 3.26 -4.61 11.27
N VAL A 37 3.38 -4.21 10.00
CA VAL A 37 2.92 -2.90 9.51
C VAL A 37 1.51 -2.99 8.93
N VAL A 38 1.25 -3.98 8.08
CA VAL A 38 0.02 -4.13 7.27
C VAL A 38 -1.02 -4.99 7.97
N VAL A 39 -0.63 -6.02 8.74
CA VAL A 39 -1.57 -7.01 9.29
C VAL A 39 -1.54 -7.00 10.83
N PRO A 40 -2.10 -5.96 11.49
CA PRO A 40 -1.93 -5.71 12.93
C PRO A 40 -2.37 -6.86 13.86
N ASP A 41 -3.34 -7.67 13.41
CA ASP A 41 -3.90 -8.78 14.17
C ASP A 41 -3.04 -10.04 14.11
N ARG A 42 -2.19 -10.18 13.09
CA ARG A 42 -1.24 -11.29 13.02
C ARG A 42 -0.20 -11.11 14.10
N VAL A 43 0.04 -12.15 14.89
CA VAL A 43 1.12 -12.13 15.87
C VAL A 43 2.40 -12.45 15.11
N PRO A 44 3.34 -11.49 14.97
CA PRO A 44 4.64 -11.82 14.42
C PRO A 44 5.30 -12.84 15.34
N ASP A 45 5.70 -13.97 14.78
CA ASP A 45 6.61 -14.87 15.46
C ASP A 45 7.91 -14.07 15.70
N LEU A 46 8.31 -13.89 16.96
CA LEU A 46 9.58 -13.25 17.29
C LEU A 46 10.65 -14.29 17.63
N ASP A 47 10.24 -15.54 17.82
CA ASP A 47 11.12 -16.64 18.13
C ASP A 47 11.90 -17.04 16.88
N PHE A 48 11.36 -16.85 15.66
CA PHE A 48 12.14 -17.03 14.44
C PHE A 48 13.35 -16.08 14.36
N LEU A 49 13.25 -14.82 14.84
CA LEU A 49 14.40 -13.90 14.89
C LEU A 49 15.53 -14.46 15.75
N ILE A 50 15.17 -15.01 16.91
CA ILE A 50 16.12 -15.64 17.83
C ILE A 50 16.69 -16.90 17.18
N ALA A 51 15.84 -17.73 16.56
CA ALA A 51 16.26 -18.95 15.88
C ALA A 51 17.26 -18.65 14.77
N MET A 52 17.00 -17.68 13.89
CA MET A 52 17.90 -17.27 12.80
C MET A 52 19.27 -16.81 13.31
N LEU A 53 19.34 -16.13 14.45
CA LEU A 53 20.60 -15.73 15.08
C LEU A 53 21.41 -16.91 15.65
N HIS A 54 20.80 -18.08 15.81
CA HIS A 54 21.41 -19.27 16.40
C HIS A 54 21.63 -20.43 15.42
N VAL A 55 21.14 -20.34 14.18
CA VAL A 55 21.33 -21.40 13.15
C VAL A 55 22.82 -21.64 12.84
N SER A 56 23.55 -20.58 12.50
CA SER A 56 24.98 -20.64 12.19
C SER A 56 25.62 -19.26 12.25
N TYR A 57 26.95 -19.18 12.24
CA TYR A 57 27.65 -17.89 12.17
C TYR A 57 27.30 -17.09 10.89
N ALA A 58 27.15 -17.77 9.75
CA ALA A 58 26.76 -17.14 8.50
C ALA A 58 25.35 -16.52 8.58
N PHE A 59 24.38 -17.29 9.10
CA PHE A 59 23.01 -16.82 9.32
C PHE A 59 22.98 -15.63 10.29
N ARG A 60 23.68 -15.73 11.43
CA ARG A 60 23.79 -14.65 12.40
C ARG A 60 24.34 -13.38 11.77
N ARG A 61 25.42 -13.49 11.01
CA ARG A 61 26.06 -12.34 10.34
C ARG A 61 25.14 -11.69 9.31
N CYS A 62 24.47 -12.47 8.47
CA CYS A 62 23.51 -11.94 7.49
C CYS A 62 22.27 -11.33 8.17
N ALA A 63 21.73 -11.98 9.20
CA ALA A 63 20.58 -11.46 9.95
C ALA A 63 20.91 -10.12 10.62
N ILE A 64 22.07 -9.99 11.27
CA ILE A 64 22.50 -8.70 11.87
C ILE A 64 22.61 -7.61 10.79
N LYS A 65 23.19 -7.92 9.61
CA LYS A 65 23.27 -6.94 8.51
C LYS A 65 21.89 -6.48 8.05
N LEU A 66 20.96 -7.41 7.84
CA LEU A 66 19.60 -7.07 7.41
C LEU A 66 18.85 -6.29 8.48
N LEU A 67 19.01 -6.65 9.77
CA LEU A 67 18.45 -5.87 10.87
C LEU A 67 19.04 -4.44 10.92
N CYS A 68 20.32 -4.27 10.59
CA CYS A 68 20.89 -2.93 10.42
C CYS A 68 20.21 -2.17 9.29
N VAL A 69 19.93 -2.79 8.13
CA VAL A 69 19.17 -2.16 7.04
C VAL A 69 17.74 -1.80 7.48
N ILE A 70 17.08 -2.64 8.26
CA ILE A 70 15.69 -2.42 8.71
C ILE A 70 15.62 -1.33 9.77
N TYR A 71 16.61 -1.18 10.65
CA TYR A 71 16.52 -0.29 11.81
C TYR A 71 17.50 0.88 11.80
N ARG A 72 18.42 0.97 10.84
CA ARG A 72 19.36 2.09 10.64
C ARG A 72 19.50 2.41 9.16
N ASP A 73 19.64 3.68 8.79
CA ASP A 73 20.17 4.01 7.47
C ASP A 73 21.59 3.45 7.40
N SER A 74 21.83 2.56 6.45
CA SER A 74 23.13 1.96 6.25
C SER A 74 23.90 2.78 5.22
N PRO A 75 24.92 3.57 5.60
CA PRO A 75 26.10 3.58 4.78
C PRO A 75 26.84 2.27 5.08
N VAL A 76 26.95 1.42 4.06
CA VAL A 76 28.12 0.59 3.78
C VAL A 76 28.98 0.21 4.99
N PHE A 77 28.97 -1.06 5.39
CA PHE A 77 30.17 -1.83 5.78
C PHE A 77 31.31 -1.09 6.54
N ASP A 78 30.98 -0.13 7.40
CA ASP A 78 31.99 0.72 8.01
C ASP A 78 32.44 0.05 9.30
N ASN A 79 33.67 -0.45 9.26
CA ASN A 79 34.35 -1.27 10.28
C ASN A 79 34.50 -0.60 11.67
N GLN A 80 33.78 0.48 11.98
CA GLN A 80 34.10 1.35 13.12
C GLN A 80 32.93 1.74 14.04
N ARG A 81 31.67 1.36 13.76
CA ARG A 81 30.57 1.59 14.74
C ARG A 81 29.56 0.44 14.78
N GLU A 82 30.03 -0.75 15.19
CA GLU A 82 29.16 -1.87 15.58
C GLU A 82 28.44 -1.55 16.90
N CYS A 83 27.44 -0.68 16.87
CA CYS A 83 26.41 -0.71 17.91
C CYS A 83 25.47 -1.86 17.53
N LEU A 84 25.79 -3.06 17.98
CA LEU A 84 24.96 -4.24 17.83
C LEU A 84 23.56 -3.93 18.39
N ILE A 85 22.51 -4.14 17.59
CA ILE A 85 21.14 -4.13 18.10
C ILE A 85 21.03 -5.31 19.07
N HIS A 86 21.14 -5.03 20.37
CA HIS A 86 21.10 -6.08 21.40
C HIS A 86 19.72 -6.72 21.52
N ASN A 87 18.65 -6.03 21.12
CA ASN A 87 17.28 -6.57 21.12
C ASN A 87 16.34 -5.78 20.17
N PRO A 88 15.83 -6.38 19.06
CA PRO A 88 14.89 -5.71 18.15
C PRO A 88 13.43 -5.71 18.63
N LYS A 89 13.10 -6.46 19.70
CA LYS A 89 11.72 -6.60 20.21
C LYS A 89 11.03 -5.26 20.52
N PRO A 90 11.69 -4.23 21.11
CA PRO A 90 11.06 -2.95 21.39
C PRO A 90 10.56 -2.23 20.13
N SER A 91 11.34 -2.26 19.04
CA SER A 91 10.98 -1.62 17.78
C SER A 91 9.78 -2.30 17.11
N VAL A 92 9.76 -3.64 17.08
CA VAL A 92 8.61 -4.40 16.54
C VAL A 92 7.35 -4.14 17.38
N THR A 93 7.48 -4.08 18.71
CA THR A 93 6.36 -3.79 19.61
C THR A 93 5.77 -2.41 19.34
N VAL A 94 6.62 -1.42 19.10
CA VAL A 94 6.20 -0.05 18.76
C VAL A 94 5.49 0.00 17.42
N PHE A 95 6.09 -0.52 16.35
CA PHE A 95 5.46 -0.52 15.03
C PHE A 95 4.13 -1.26 15.03
N ARG A 96 4.04 -2.35 15.79
CA ARG A 96 2.79 -3.08 15.97
C ARG A 96 1.73 -2.28 16.72
N ARG A 97 2.11 -1.58 17.80
CA ARG A 97 1.19 -0.69 18.53
C ARG A 97 0.68 0.40 17.59
N LEU A 98 1.58 1.06 16.85
CA LEU A 98 1.24 2.10 15.89
C LEU A 98 0.37 1.55 14.75
N SER A 99 0.66 0.35 14.24
CA SER A 99 -0.16 -0.31 13.23
C SER A 99 -1.57 -0.57 13.75
N LYS A 100 -1.71 -1.14 14.95
CA LYS A 100 -3.02 -1.34 15.59
C LYS A 100 -3.79 -0.03 15.70
N LEU A 101 -3.16 1.03 16.22
CA LEU A 101 -3.80 2.33 16.35
C LEU A 101 -4.22 2.92 15.00
N ALA A 102 -3.36 2.87 13.99
CA ALA A 102 -3.70 3.35 12.65
C ALA A 102 -4.93 2.64 12.05
N HIS A 103 -5.11 1.35 12.38
CA HIS A 103 -6.22 0.54 11.87
C HIS A 103 -7.51 0.66 12.70
N THR A 104 -7.41 0.78 14.02
CA THR A 104 -8.58 0.65 14.92
C THR A 104 -8.96 1.93 15.67
N ALA A 105 -8.02 2.85 15.87
CA ALA A 105 -8.22 4.09 16.61
C ALA A 105 -7.34 5.21 16.03
N PRO A 106 -7.60 5.63 14.78
CA PRO A 106 -6.70 6.51 14.04
C PRO A 106 -6.59 7.93 14.64
N GLU A 107 -7.54 8.36 15.47
CA GLU A 107 -7.43 9.61 16.24
C GLU A 107 -6.26 9.53 17.24
N MET A 108 -6.20 8.44 18.01
CA MET A 108 -5.12 8.19 18.98
C MET A 108 -3.76 7.98 18.29
N PHE A 109 -3.74 7.46 17.07
CA PHE A 109 -2.49 7.32 16.29
C PHE A 109 -1.79 8.66 16.10
N HIS A 110 -2.53 9.73 15.77
CA HIS A 110 -1.95 11.06 15.56
C HIS A 110 -1.48 11.70 16.87
N GLU A 111 -2.18 11.46 17.98
CA GLU A 111 -1.75 11.89 19.31
C GLU A 111 -0.45 11.20 19.74
N GLU A 112 -0.35 9.87 19.57
CA GLU A 112 0.86 9.13 19.92
C GLU A 112 2.05 9.43 19.00
N CYS A 113 1.77 9.72 17.72
CA CYS A 113 2.80 10.15 16.77
C CYS A 113 3.31 11.57 17.05
N THR A 114 2.56 12.42 17.75
CA THR A 114 2.96 13.81 18.04
C THR A 114 3.67 13.99 19.37
N LEU A 115 3.44 13.13 20.38
CA LEU A 115 3.75 13.53 21.75
C LEU A 115 4.96 12.90 22.46
N GLU A 116 5.54 11.78 22.05
CA GLU A 116 6.69 11.22 22.81
C GLU A 116 7.44 10.10 22.07
N LEU A 117 6.74 9.39 21.18
CA LEU A 117 7.24 8.16 20.57
C LEU A 117 8.22 8.41 19.42
N LEU A 118 8.04 9.50 18.68
CA LEU A 118 9.01 9.98 17.67
C LEU A 118 10.20 10.74 18.31
N GLU A 119 10.04 11.24 19.54
CA GLU A 119 11.09 11.90 20.31
C GLU A 119 11.94 10.93 21.14
N ASN A 120 11.46 9.71 21.33
CA ASN A 120 12.19 8.66 22.04
C ASN A 120 13.54 8.39 21.33
N PRO A 121 14.68 8.43 22.06
CA PRO A 121 16.02 8.26 21.51
C PRO A 121 16.23 6.99 20.67
N VAL A 122 15.48 5.92 20.94
CA VAL A 122 15.54 4.65 20.19
C VAL A 122 15.00 4.82 18.75
N PHE A 123 14.15 5.82 18.52
CA PHE A 123 13.56 6.17 17.23
C PHE A 123 14.09 7.51 16.68
N ARG A 124 14.94 8.22 17.44
CA ARG A 124 15.72 9.39 16.99
C ARG A 124 17.01 8.93 16.32
N TRP A 125 16.88 8.62 15.04
CA TRP A 125 17.93 8.75 14.03
C TRP A 125 19.17 7.83 14.08
N PRO A 126 19.67 7.40 12.90
CA PRO A 126 19.00 7.49 11.60
C PRO A 126 17.86 6.46 11.53
N ARG A 127 16.68 6.88 11.09
CA ARG A 127 15.58 5.96 10.78
C ARG A 127 15.87 5.38 9.40
N SER A 128 15.90 4.07 9.27
CA SER A 128 16.12 3.44 7.97
C SER A 128 15.05 3.84 6.96
N SER A 129 15.36 3.75 5.67
CA SER A 129 14.37 3.87 4.60
C SER A 129 13.19 2.90 4.74
N VAL A 130 13.42 1.68 5.29
CA VAL A 130 12.35 0.72 5.61
C VAL A 130 11.40 1.26 6.68
N THR A 131 11.95 1.88 7.73
CA THR A 131 11.19 2.53 8.81
C THR A 131 10.40 3.72 8.28
N HIS A 132 11.00 4.53 7.40
CA HIS A 132 10.34 5.66 6.75
C HIS A 132 9.16 5.20 5.88
N LEU A 133 9.38 4.21 5.02
CA LEU A 133 8.33 3.62 4.19
C LEU A 133 7.18 3.08 5.04
N SER A 134 7.51 2.34 6.11
CA SER A 134 6.53 1.77 7.05
C SER A 134 5.70 2.85 7.76
N MET A 135 6.35 3.88 8.31
CA MET A 135 5.65 4.98 8.96
C MET A 135 4.78 5.76 7.98
N HIS A 136 5.26 5.96 6.75
CA HIS A 136 4.51 6.66 5.72
C HIS A 136 3.26 5.89 5.29
N TYR A 137 3.35 4.56 5.20
CA TYR A 137 2.18 3.68 5.02
C TYR A 137 1.18 3.83 6.18
N LEU A 138 1.64 3.71 7.43
CA LEU A 138 0.76 3.80 8.61
C LEU A 138 0.05 5.15 8.74
N ILE A 139 0.73 6.25 8.42
CA ILE A 139 0.11 7.58 8.39
C ILE A 139 -1.03 7.64 7.37
N ASN A 140 -0.83 7.09 6.18
CA ASN A 140 -1.85 7.06 5.14
C ASN A 140 -3.02 6.13 5.50
N VAL A 141 -2.76 4.99 6.14
CA VAL A 141 -3.81 4.12 6.70
C VAL A 141 -4.64 4.85 7.76
N ALA A 142 -4.00 5.55 8.70
CA ALA A 142 -4.71 6.31 9.74
C ALA A 142 -5.61 7.39 9.12
N ARG A 143 -5.10 8.16 8.15
CA ARG A 143 -5.90 9.15 7.40
C ARG A 143 -7.07 8.50 6.66
N ALA A 144 -6.82 7.37 5.98
CA ALA A 144 -7.85 6.61 5.28
C ALA A 144 -8.97 6.20 6.25
N ASN A 145 -8.62 5.66 7.43
CA ASN A 145 -9.61 5.24 8.40
C ASN A 145 -10.38 6.41 9.04
N LEU A 146 -9.75 7.57 9.26
CA LEU A 146 -10.48 8.78 9.68
C LEU A 146 -11.55 9.20 8.68
N VAL A 147 -11.27 9.06 7.38
CA VAL A 147 -12.24 9.30 6.31
C VAL A 147 -13.34 8.25 6.34
N LEU A 148 -12.99 6.96 6.43
CA LEU A 148 -13.97 5.87 6.42
C LEU A 148 -14.91 5.89 7.64
N LEU A 149 -14.42 6.36 8.79
CA LEU A 149 -15.22 6.60 9.99
C LEU A 149 -16.04 7.90 9.92
N ARG A 150 -16.02 8.63 8.79
CA ARG A 150 -16.69 9.93 8.57
C ARG A 150 -16.31 11.00 9.60
N SER A 151 -15.13 10.86 10.21
CA SER A 151 -14.63 11.80 11.20
C SER A 151 -13.90 12.98 10.56
N ARG A 152 -13.37 12.79 9.34
CA ARG A 152 -12.60 13.79 8.58
C ARG A 152 -12.80 13.68 7.07
N ASP A 153 -14.00 13.98 6.57
CA ASP A 153 -14.33 13.95 5.13
C ASP A 153 -13.47 14.92 4.28
N ASP A 154 -12.88 15.94 4.93
CA ASP A 154 -11.93 16.89 4.34
C ASP A 154 -10.61 16.23 3.90
N LEU A 155 -10.29 15.06 4.45
CA LEU A 155 -9.05 14.35 4.14
C LEU A 155 -9.14 13.45 2.91
N VAL A 156 -10.33 13.22 2.33
CA VAL A 156 -10.51 12.30 1.18
C VAL A 156 -9.53 12.60 0.05
N ASP A 157 -9.25 13.88 -0.20
CA ASP A 157 -8.38 14.29 -1.31
C ASP A 157 -6.88 14.15 -0.99
N ASN A 158 -6.54 13.96 0.29
CA ASN A 158 -5.18 13.91 0.87
C ASN A 158 -4.78 12.52 1.42
N VAL A 159 -5.50 11.47 1.03
CA VAL A 159 -5.21 10.08 1.39
C VAL A 159 -4.56 9.37 0.21
N PHE A 160 -3.39 8.74 0.44
CA PHE A 160 -2.62 7.99 -0.55
C PHE A 160 -2.51 8.76 -1.90
N THR A 161 -1.90 9.95 -1.85
CA THR A 161 -1.75 10.86 -2.98
C THR A 161 -0.58 10.46 -3.91
N GLU A 162 -0.49 11.10 -5.09
CA GLU A 162 0.68 10.95 -5.97
C GLU A 162 1.98 11.36 -5.26
N GLU A 163 1.92 12.36 -4.38
CA GLU A 163 3.08 12.77 -3.58
C GLU A 163 3.47 11.71 -2.55
N ASP A 164 2.48 11.08 -1.89
CA ASP A 164 2.74 9.98 -0.96
C ASP A 164 3.42 8.80 -1.68
N LEU A 165 2.96 8.47 -2.90
CA LEU A 165 3.60 7.47 -3.74
C LEU A 165 5.04 7.86 -4.10
N ARG A 166 5.29 9.12 -4.46
CA ARG A 166 6.62 9.61 -4.81
C ARG A 166 7.59 9.52 -3.63
N VAL A 167 7.13 9.85 -2.42
CA VAL A 167 7.89 9.71 -1.17
C VAL A 167 8.18 8.25 -0.85
N ALA A 168 7.19 7.36 -1.00
CA ALA A 168 7.35 5.93 -0.79
C ALA A 168 8.40 5.33 -1.74
N LEU A 169 8.34 5.67 -3.03
CA LEU A 169 9.30 5.19 -4.04
C LEU A 169 10.71 5.68 -3.79
N LYS A 170 10.89 6.92 -3.35
CA LYS A 170 12.19 7.44 -2.94
C LYS A 170 12.80 6.57 -1.83
N HIS A 171 12.06 6.34 -0.76
CA HIS A 171 12.56 5.53 0.35
C HIS A 171 12.76 4.06 -0.04
N TYR A 172 11.94 3.53 -0.92
CA TYR A 172 12.17 2.19 -1.48
C TYR A 172 13.50 2.12 -2.26
N GLY A 173 13.75 3.10 -3.13
CA GLY A 173 15.00 3.21 -3.90
C GLY A 173 16.25 3.39 -3.05
N ASP A 174 16.13 3.95 -1.83
CA ASP A 174 17.24 4.10 -0.89
C ASP A 174 17.64 2.76 -0.20
N ILE A 175 16.81 1.72 -0.27
CA ILE A 175 17.12 0.39 0.29
C ILE A 175 18.12 -0.33 -0.64
N PRO A 176 19.12 -1.08 -0.15
CA PRO A 176 20.08 -1.76 -1.03
C PRO A 176 19.42 -2.74 -2.01
N GLU A 177 19.72 -2.59 -3.30
CA GLU A 177 19.13 -3.32 -4.44
C GLU A 177 19.02 -4.83 -4.20
N GLY A 178 20.13 -5.51 -3.88
CA GLY A 178 20.16 -6.97 -3.71
C GLY A 178 19.33 -7.56 -2.55
N VAL A 179 18.65 -6.75 -1.75
CA VAL A 179 17.73 -7.21 -0.70
C VAL A 179 16.39 -6.44 -0.70
N ARG A 180 16.27 -5.41 -1.54
CA ARG A 180 15.16 -4.44 -1.52
C ARG A 180 13.82 -5.11 -1.78
N VAL A 181 13.75 -5.89 -2.84
CA VAL A 181 12.53 -6.61 -3.25
C VAL A 181 12.09 -7.59 -2.17
N GLN A 182 13.00 -8.41 -1.65
CA GLN A 182 12.68 -9.42 -0.64
C GLN A 182 12.31 -8.81 0.72
N LEU A 183 12.93 -7.69 1.11
CA LEU A 183 12.65 -7.03 2.39
C LEU A 183 11.37 -6.19 2.36
N THR A 184 11.06 -5.51 1.26
CA THR A 184 10.02 -4.47 1.25
C THR A 184 9.11 -4.49 0.03
N GLY A 185 9.34 -5.37 -0.94
CA GLY A 185 8.55 -5.45 -2.17
C GLY A 185 7.06 -5.63 -1.90
N THR A 186 6.67 -6.56 -1.03
CA THR A 186 5.26 -6.77 -0.67
C THR A 186 4.62 -5.58 0.05
N LEU A 187 5.39 -4.86 0.88
CA LEU A 187 4.91 -3.63 1.53
C LEU A 187 4.69 -2.51 0.51
N LEU A 188 5.62 -2.36 -0.45
CA LEU A 188 5.47 -1.38 -1.52
C LEU A 188 4.30 -1.73 -2.43
N GLU A 189 4.14 -3.01 -2.78
CA GLU A 189 3.03 -3.49 -3.60
C GLU A 189 1.67 -3.13 -2.97
N GLU A 190 1.52 -3.38 -1.67
CA GLU A 190 0.35 -2.96 -0.91
C GLU A 190 0.17 -1.43 -0.96
N PHE A 191 1.23 -0.65 -0.71
CA PHE A 191 1.17 0.81 -0.74
C PHE A 191 0.68 1.33 -2.12
N VAL A 192 1.26 0.81 -3.20
CA VAL A 192 0.88 1.15 -4.58
C VAL A 192 -0.57 0.76 -4.85
N GLY A 193 -0.98 -0.43 -4.40
CA GLY A 193 -2.35 -0.90 -4.49
C GLY A 193 -3.35 0.02 -3.80
N ARG A 194 -3.04 0.45 -2.57
CA ARG A 194 -3.88 1.39 -1.80
C ARG A 194 -3.92 2.77 -2.46
N CYS A 195 -2.80 3.27 -3.00
CA CYS A 195 -2.81 4.49 -3.81
C CYS A 195 -3.80 4.38 -4.95
N ASN A 196 -3.70 3.32 -5.75
CA ASN A 196 -4.59 3.06 -6.88
C ASN A 196 -6.07 3.13 -6.48
N VAL A 197 -6.46 2.43 -5.40
CA VAL A 197 -7.82 2.49 -4.86
C VAL A 197 -8.25 3.92 -4.55
N TRP A 198 -7.45 4.66 -3.78
CA TRP A 198 -7.84 6.00 -3.33
C TRP A 198 -7.91 7.05 -4.44
N MET A 199 -7.18 6.89 -5.54
CA MET A 199 -7.34 7.77 -6.71
C MET A 199 -8.59 7.43 -7.51
N ARG A 200 -8.90 6.15 -7.67
CA ARG A 200 -10.19 5.74 -8.24
C ARG A 200 -11.34 6.30 -7.40
N LEU A 201 -11.26 6.23 -6.07
CA LEU A 201 -12.26 6.82 -5.17
C LEU A 201 -12.41 8.34 -5.34
N ARG A 202 -11.30 9.08 -5.50
CA ARG A 202 -11.35 10.53 -5.78
C ARG A 202 -12.05 10.84 -7.10
N LEU A 203 -11.78 10.08 -8.15
CA LEU A 203 -12.49 10.23 -9.42
C LEU A 203 -13.98 9.92 -9.29
N ILE A 204 -14.33 8.82 -8.59
CA ILE A 204 -15.73 8.45 -8.31
C ILE A 204 -16.42 9.59 -7.57
N LYS A 205 -15.79 10.14 -6.52
CA LYS A 205 -16.32 11.26 -5.75
C LYS A 205 -16.51 12.51 -6.61
N ALA A 206 -15.49 12.89 -7.38
CA ALA A 206 -15.56 14.05 -8.27
C ALA A 206 -16.68 13.88 -9.29
N MET A 207 -16.79 12.72 -9.93
CA MET A 207 -17.85 12.43 -10.90
C MET A 207 -19.23 12.56 -10.28
N PHE A 208 -19.49 11.89 -9.15
CA PHE A 208 -20.82 11.92 -8.53
C PHE A 208 -21.19 13.29 -7.95
N LEU A 209 -20.20 14.07 -7.50
CA LEU A 209 -20.41 15.47 -7.12
C LEU A 209 -20.85 16.31 -8.32
N HIS A 210 -20.18 16.17 -9.46
CA HIS A 210 -20.52 16.88 -10.69
C HIS A 210 -21.87 16.42 -11.24
N PHE A 211 -22.12 15.11 -11.27
CA PHE A 211 -23.38 14.52 -11.68
C PHE A 211 -24.55 15.09 -10.86
N ARG A 212 -24.42 15.11 -9.52
CA ARG A 212 -25.42 15.71 -8.64
C ARG A 212 -25.64 17.20 -8.94
N THR A 213 -24.56 17.93 -9.21
CA THR A 213 -24.63 19.35 -9.54
C THR A 213 -25.38 19.58 -10.85
N ILE A 214 -25.12 18.77 -11.88
CA ILE A 214 -25.79 18.84 -13.18
C ILE A 214 -27.28 18.52 -13.04
N CYS A 215 -27.63 17.45 -12.31
CA CYS A 215 -29.02 17.11 -12.03
C CYS A 215 -29.76 18.24 -11.30
N ASN A 216 -29.09 18.94 -10.37
CA ASN A 216 -29.67 20.05 -9.62
C ASN A 216 -29.81 21.34 -10.45
N VAL A 217 -28.96 21.55 -11.45
CA VAL A 217 -28.92 22.79 -12.27
C VAL A 217 -29.75 22.63 -13.57
N LEU A 218 -30.32 21.44 -13.84
CA LEU A 218 -31.15 21.15 -15.02
C LEU A 218 -30.49 21.47 -16.38
N ALA A 219 -29.16 21.52 -16.43
CA ALA A 219 -28.38 21.79 -17.64
C ALA A 219 -27.56 20.55 -18.00
N PHE A 220 -28.24 19.49 -18.40
CA PHE A 220 -27.58 18.30 -18.92
C PHE A 220 -26.93 18.62 -20.27
N THR A 221 -25.60 18.48 -20.38
CA THR A 221 -24.90 18.76 -21.65
C THR A 221 -23.95 17.62 -22.00
N ARG A 222 -24.05 17.11 -23.23
CA ARG A 222 -23.19 16.07 -23.85
C ARG A 222 -21.66 16.24 -23.68
N PRO A 223 -21.08 17.47 -23.65
CA PRO A 223 -19.63 17.68 -23.44
C PRO A 223 -19.09 17.17 -22.09
N PHE A 224 -19.98 16.90 -21.12
CA PHE A 224 -19.57 16.43 -19.79
C PHE A 224 -18.99 15.01 -19.82
N TRP A 225 -19.65 14.08 -20.50
CA TRP A 225 -19.24 12.67 -20.51
C TRP A 225 -17.97 12.43 -21.32
N GLU A 226 -17.73 13.23 -22.37
CA GLU A 226 -16.48 13.22 -23.12
C GLU A 226 -15.31 13.67 -22.24
N ARG A 227 -15.48 14.75 -21.47
CA ARG A 227 -14.45 15.25 -20.56
C ARG A 227 -14.12 14.26 -19.43
N ILE A 228 -15.11 13.56 -18.89
CA ILE A 228 -14.88 12.49 -17.91
C ILE A 228 -14.13 11.32 -18.55
N ALA A 229 -14.44 10.97 -19.80
CA ALA A 229 -13.72 9.91 -20.51
C ALA A 229 -12.24 10.30 -20.72
N ASP A 230 -11.95 11.57 -21.01
CA ASP A 230 -10.58 12.08 -21.09
C ASP A 230 -9.86 12.04 -19.73
N ASP A 231 -10.51 12.44 -18.64
CA ASP A 231 -9.96 12.34 -17.29
C ASP A 231 -9.73 10.88 -16.87
N LEU A 232 -10.62 9.96 -17.27
CA LEU A 232 -10.49 8.52 -17.06
C LEU A 232 -9.32 7.93 -17.85
N ASN A 233 -9.19 8.29 -19.12
CA ASN A 233 -8.07 7.86 -19.95
C ASN A 233 -6.76 8.41 -19.38
N PHE A 234 -6.74 9.68 -18.97
CA PHE A 234 -5.59 10.28 -18.32
C PHE A 234 -5.22 9.57 -17.01
N VAL A 235 -6.18 9.27 -16.13
CA VAL A 235 -5.86 8.53 -14.91
C VAL A 235 -5.45 7.11 -15.22
N SER A 236 -6.15 6.39 -16.10
CA SER A 236 -5.77 5.04 -16.50
C SER A 236 -4.37 5.01 -17.10
N GLU A 237 -4.06 5.86 -18.08
CA GLU A 237 -2.75 5.93 -18.73
C GLU A 237 -1.66 6.41 -17.79
N ARG A 238 -1.91 7.48 -17.00
CA ARG A 238 -0.92 8.01 -16.06
C ARG A 238 -0.69 7.08 -14.87
N PHE A 239 -1.67 6.29 -14.44
CA PHE A 239 -1.49 5.31 -13.36
C PHE A 239 -0.93 3.99 -13.81
N HIS A 240 -1.38 3.47 -14.94
CA HIS A 240 -0.68 2.33 -15.53
C HIS A 240 0.74 2.75 -15.88
N SER A 241 0.99 3.98 -16.33
CA SER A 241 2.34 4.53 -16.48
C SER A 241 3.07 4.67 -15.15
N ALA A 242 2.53 5.30 -14.11
CA ALA A 242 3.23 5.51 -12.84
C ALA A 242 3.46 4.22 -12.04
N ALA A 243 2.50 3.29 -12.06
CA ALA A 243 2.68 1.95 -11.52
C ALA A 243 3.67 1.16 -12.38
N LYS A 244 3.54 1.17 -13.72
CA LYS A 244 4.48 0.50 -14.62
C LYS A 244 5.86 1.12 -14.58
N VAL A 245 6.02 2.42 -14.34
CA VAL A 245 7.28 3.15 -14.12
C VAL A 245 7.84 2.81 -12.73
N ALA A 246 7.01 2.84 -11.69
CA ALA A 246 7.39 2.34 -10.36
C ALA A 246 7.83 0.86 -10.39
N PHE A 247 7.28 0.06 -11.31
CA PHE A 247 7.65 -1.33 -11.52
C PHE A 247 8.75 -1.52 -12.59
N SER A 248 8.96 -0.58 -13.52
CA SER A 248 9.93 -0.67 -14.63
C SER A 248 11.22 0.11 -14.38
N GLU A 249 11.26 1.00 -13.39
CA GLU A 249 12.51 1.54 -12.85
C GLU A 249 13.23 0.50 -11.97
N PHE A 250 12.56 -0.61 -11.65
CA PHE A 250 13.09 -1.75 -10.93
C PHE A 250 12.68 -3.04 -11.64
N ASP A 251 13.35 -3.37 -12.76
CA ASP A 251 13.14 -4.61 -13.56
C ASP A 251 13.02 -5.88 -12.68
N GLU A 252 13.65 -5.86 -11.50
CA GLU A 252 13.63 -6.88 -10.46
C GLU A 252 12.24 -7.22 -9.90
N ILE A 253 11.29 -6.28 -9.91
CA ILE A 253 9.92 -6.52 -9.41
C ILE A 253 9.04 -7.13 -10.49
N THR A 254 9.20 -6.71 -11.75
CA THR A 254 8.41 -7.20 -12.89
C THR A 254 8.63 -8.68 -13.19
N ASP A 255 9.81 -9.22 -12.88
CA ASP A 255 10.11 -10.66 -13.04
C ASP A 255 9.63 -11.52 -11.84
N GLY A 256 9.29 -10.91 -10.69
CA GLY A 256 9.04 -11.63 -9.43
C GLY A 256 7.63 -11.53 -8.84
N LEU A 257 6.90 -10.43 -9.03
CA LEU A 257 5.60 -10.18 -8.38
C LEU A 257 4.52 -9.77 -9.40
N ARG A 258 3.46 -10.57 -9.50
CA ARG A 258 2.26 -10.22 -10.30
C ARG A 258 1.39 -9.24 -9.52
N TYR A 259 1.54 -7.95 -9.80
CA TYR A 259 0.67 -6.91 -9.23
C TYR A 259 -0.80 -7.21 -9.54
N THR A 260 -1.59 -7.41 -8.49
CA THR A 260 -3.04 -7.56 -8.57
C THR A 260 -3.68 -6.36 -7.87
N PRO A 261 -4.40 -5.47 -8.59
CA PRO A 261 -5.01 -4.30 -7.97
C PRO A 261 -5.98 -4.72 -6.85
N PRO A 262 -5.91 -4.10 -5.66
CA PRO A 262 -6.85 -4.43 -4.59
C PRO A 262 -8.27 -3.97 -4.93
N PHE A 263 -9.24 -4.71 -4.39
CA PHE A 263 -10.65 -4.42 -4.52
C PHE A 263 -11.03 -3.21 -3.66
N ILE A 264 -11.88 -2.35 -4.21
CA ILE A 264 -12.58 -1.28 -3.52
C ILE A 264 -13.68 -1.91 -2.66
N THR A 265 -13.65 -1.60 -1.36
CA THR A 265 -14.65 -2.05 -0.41
C THR A 265 -15.91 -1.19 -0.47
N GLU A 266 -17.02 -1.72 0.05
CA GLU A 266 -18.28 -0.98 0.13
C GLU A 266 -18.16 0.28 1.00
N ALA A 267 -17.41 0.20 2.11
CA ALA A 267 -17.16 1.33 3.00
C ALA A 267 -16.41 2.47 2.27
N GLU A 268 -15.43 2.12 1.46
CA GLU A 268 -14.70 3.05 0.60
C GLU A 268 -15.59 3.67 -0.47
N LEU A 269 -16.48 2.90 -1.12
CA LEU A 269 -17.44 3.48 -2.06
C LEU A 269 -18.43 4.41 -1.37
N LYS A 270 -18.88 4.11 -0.15
CA LYS A 270 -19.83 4.94 0.60
C LYS A 270 -19.33 6.35 0.87
N VAL A 271 -18.02 6.56 1.06
CA VAL A 271 -17.48 7.92 1.32
C VAL A 271 -17.39 8.79 0.07
N THR A 272 -17.64 8.22 -1.12
CA THR A 272 -17.57 8.96 -2.39
C THR A 272 -18.91 9.49 -2.87
N GLY A 273 -20.02 9.12 -2.23
CA GLY A 273 -21.37 9.40 -2.74
C GLY A 273 -21.81 8.46 -3.87
N PHE A 274 -21.07 7.37 -4.09
CA PHE A 274 -21.34 6.39 -5.14
C PHE A 274 -22.78 5.88 -5.11
N PHE A 275 -23.25 5.41 -3.95
CA PHE A 275 -24.56 4.78 -3.84
C PHE A 275 -25.69 5.80 -4.01
N GLU A 276 -25.55 7.00 -3.46
CA GLU A 276 -26.50 8.10 -3.63
C GLU A 276 -26.58 8.53 -5.10
N GLY A 277 -25.43 8.60 -5.77
CA GLY A 277 -25.35 8.89 -7.20
C GLY A 277 -25.95 7.80 -8.08
N MET A 278 -25.80 6.53 -7.70
CA MET A 278 -26.44 5.40 -8.37
C MET A 278 -27.96 5.44 -8.25
N VAL A 279 -28.49 5.77 -7.08
CA VAL A 279 -29.93 5.98 -6.86
C VAL A 279 -30.44 7.10 -7.75
N LEU A 280 -29.71 8.23 -7.81
CA LEU A 280 -30.06 9.35 -8.67
C LEU A 280 -30.04 8.96 -10.16
N ALA A 281 -29.00 8.26 -10.62
CA ALA A 281 -28.91 7.78 -12.00
C ALA A 281 -30.06 6.83 -12.39
N ASN A 282 -30.48 5.96 -11.46
CA ASN A 282 -31.62 5.07 -11.67
C ASN A 282 -32.97 5.81 -11.68
N SER A 283 -33.07 6.95 -10.99
CA SER A 283 -34.29 7.76 -10.96
C SER A 283 -34.55 8.55 -12.25
N ILE A 284 -33.55 8.66 -13.14
CA ILE A 284 -33.67 9.38 -14.42
C ILE A 284 -34.61 8.64 -15.36
N THR A 285 -35.57 9.38 -15.91
CA THR A 285 -36.58 8.84 -16.82
C THR A 285 -35.97 8.49 -18.18
N GLU A 286 -36.62 7.58 -18.93
CA GLU A 286 -36.17 7.24 -20.29
C GLU A 286 -36.19 8.43 -21.27
N ALA A 287 -37.06 9.42 -21.02
CA ALA A 287 -37.12 10.62 -21.84
C ALA A 287 -35.85 11.47 -21.62
N GLU A 288 -35.47 11.71 -20.37
CA GLU A 288 -34.26 12.46 -20.01
C GLU A 288 -33.00 11.73 -20.46
N ASP A 289 -32.95 10.41 -20.26
CA ASP A 289 -31.79 9.60 -20.65
C ASP A 289 -31.59 9.56 -22.18
N ARG A 290 -32.67 9.55 -22.97
CA ARG A 290 -32.59 9.61 -24.44
C ARG A 290 -31.94 10.89 -24.97
N TYR A 291 -32.07 12.01 -24.26
CA TYR A 291 -31.47 13.28 -24.69
C TYR A 291 -30.04 13.45 -24.18
N PHE A 292 -29.73 12.92 -23.00
CA PHE A 292 -28.50 13.25 -22.28
C PHE A 292 -27.54 12.08 -22.07
N HIS A 293 -27.95 10.86 -22.43
CA HIS A 293 -27.14 9.64 -22.37
C HIS A 293 -26.49 9.41 -21.00
N ILE A 294 -27.24 9.68 -19.93
CA ILE A 294 -26.70 9.72 -18.57
C ILE A 294 -26.42 8.31 -18.07
N LYS A 295 -27.36 7.37 -18.23
CA LYS A 295 -27.18 5.98 -17.82
C LYS A 295 -26.03 5.33 -18.59
N GLU A 296 -25.91 5.65 -19.88
CA GLU A 296 -24.79 5.22 -20.70
C GLU A 296 -23.45 5.79 -20.19
N GLY A 297 -23.39 7.10 -19.90
CA GLY A 297 -22.19 7.76 -19.36
C GLY A 297 -21.75 7.18 -18.01
N VAL A 298 -22.69 7.04 -17.07
CA VAL A 298 -22.45 6.42 -15.75
C VAL A 298 -22.00 4.96 -15.90
N SER A 299 -22.63 4.20 -16.81
CA SER A 299 -22.26 2.80 -17.09
C SER A 299 -20.84 2.68 -17.65
N ARG A 300 -20.48 3.51 -18.62
CA ARG A 300 -19.11 3.55 -19.17
C ARG A 300 -18.10 3.92 -18.09
N PHE A 301 -18.40 4.92 -17.27
CA PHE A 301 -17.53 5.34 -16.17
C PHE A 301 -17.28 4.22 -15.17
N ILE A 302 -18.33 3.51 -14.76
CA ILE A 302 -18.19 2.39 -13.82
C ILE A 302 -17.51 1.19 -14.46
N CYS A 303 -17.73 0.94 -15.76
CA CYS A 303 -16.97 -0.05 -16.50
C CYS A 303 -15.46 0.26 -16.57
N ALA A 304 -15.08 1.53 -16.54
CA ALA A 304 -13.68 1.95 -16.56
C ALA A 304 -13.01 1.89 -15.18
N LEU A 305 -13.74 2.16 -14.09
CA LEU A 305 -13.15 2.28 -12.75
C LEU A 305 -13.29 1.04 -11.87
N LEU A 306 -14.34 0.24 -12.09
CA LEU A 306 -14.59 -0.97 -11.32
C LEU A 306 -14.18 -2.19 -12.13
N SER A 307 -13.45 -3.09 -11.48
CA SER A 307 -13.21 -4.45 -11.95
C SER A 307 -14.51 -5.21 -12.21
N VAL A 308 -14.43 -6.31 -12.97
CA VAL A 308 -15.58 -7.18 -13.24
C VAL A 308 -16.30 -7.59 -11.94
N GLN A 309 -15.54 -8.00 -10.92
CA GLN A 309 -16.08 -8.48 -9.66
C GLN A 309 -16.72 -7.37 -8.82
N GLU A 310 -16.14 -6.17 -8.82
CA GLU A 310 -16.74 -4.99 -8.17
C GLU A 310 -18.05 -4.58 -8.85
N ARG A 311 -18.12 -4.67 -10.19
CA ARG A 311 -19.35 -4.41 -10.94
C ARG A 311 -20.42 -5.43 -10.60
N GLU A 312 -20.11 -6.72 -10.64
CA GLU A 312 -21.07 -7.76 -10.25
C GLU A 312 -21.59 -7.57 -8.83
N LYS A 313 -20.78 -7.03 -7.92
CA LYS A 313 -21.14 -6.83 -6.52
C LYS A 313 -21.92 -5.55 -6.24
N TYR A 314 -21.55 -4.43 -6.86
CA TYR A 314 -22.06 -3.10 -6.50
C TYR A 314 -22.91 -2.45 -7.60
N TRP A 315 -22.85 -2.96 -8.82
CA TRP A 315 -23.57 -2.42 -9.96
C TRP A 315 -24.75 -3.32 -10.32
N HIS A 316 -25.94 -2.85 -9.96
CA HIS A 316 -27.21 -3.42 -10.38
C HIS A 316 -28.04 -2.32 -11.03
N MET A 317 -27.58 -1.77 -12.16
CA MET A 317 -28.50 -0.99 -12.99
C MET A 317 -29.50 -1.96 -13.62
N THR A 318 -30.79 -1.68 -13.44
CA THR A 318 -31.83 -2.23 -14.31
C THR A 318 -31.68 -1.55 -15.67
N THR A 319 -30.81 -2.06 -16.53
CA THR A 319 -30.87 -1.74 -17.95
C THR A 319 -32.21 -2.25 -18.48
N PRO A 320 -33.07 -1.42 -19.11
CA PRO A 320 -34.20 -1.94 -19.84
C PRO A 320 -33.66 -2.91 -20.92
N PRO A 321 -34.33 -4.06 -21.14
CA PRO A 321 -33.90 -4.97 -22.18
C PRO A 321 -33.95 -4.24 -23.53
N VAL A 322 -32.83 -4.29 -24.26
CA VAL A 322 -32.72 -3.79 -25.64
C VAL A 322 -33.70 -4.54 -26.54
#